data_AF-A0A840RLG1-F1
#
_entry.id   AF-A0A840RLG1-F1
#
_cell.length_a   1.000
_cell.length_b   1.000
_cell.length_c   1.000
_cell.angle_alpha   90.00
_cell.angle_beta   90.00
_cell.angle_gamma   90.00
#
_symmetry.space_group_name_H-M   'P 1'
#
loop_
_entity.id
_entity.type
_entity.pdbx_description
1 polymer ?
#
loop_
_entity_poly.entity_id
_entity_poly.type
_entity_poly.pdbx_seq_one_letter_code
_entity_poly.pdbx_strand_id
1 'polypeptide(L)'
;MQSHVLEPRALIPARDAIVAIAFIGDLSMGRATDQSPRTAWLAMALARAAACSDAEIAAVEICALLRWSGCTANAAGFERILGDDVAGREAMMALTLPPLNADAQSQMPEMAQIHCEVAGDIARMLDLGEPIETALRHTFERYDGSGLPGVLHGDAVPLAVYIVALASDLEILSRAHGLPRALQWIESRAGQVYPTGLAALLRQHAADWLAQLDGFSSQNTLLPPALNATHQPVALELVADIADLKLPWLAGYSRQVATLAQSVALALGLEAAQAQQLYRAGLIHNMGRAALPNALWNVSGPLVYAAWERVRLVPYWTRRAAQHTAALAAEAELASYAYERLDGSGYFRGVTGEAIPTERRVLAAVVAWCALVSRRPWRAAYTASDAAALLQAEARAGRLDAAVVDAVIAHATGRLPTRKTATLLSERETDVLRRISLGESNKEVARALVISPSTVRTHMESIFRKLQCSTRAAATLKAFTLGVL
;
A
#
# COMPACT_ATOMS: atom_id res chain seq x y z
N MET A 1 -18.70 29.65 -18.95
CA MET A 1 -17.91 28.45 -19.31
C MET A 1 -16.70 28.38 -18.40
N GLN A 2 -16.85 27.79 -17.21
CA GLN A 2 -15.70 27.47 -16.37
C GLN A 2 -15.07 26.20 -16.94
N SER A 3 -13.90 26.32 -17.54
CA SER A 3 -13.07 25.19 -17.93
C SER A 3 -12.75 24.38 -16.67
N HIS A 4 -13.32 23.18 -16.57
CA HIS A 4 -12.89 22.18 -15.60
C HIS A 4 -11.44 21.81 -15.93
N VAL A 5 -10.49 22.49 -15.30
CA VAL A 5 -9.12 21.98 -15.21
C VAL A 5 -9.22 20.76 -14.29
N LEU A 6 -9.26 19.57 -14.89
CA LEU A 6 -8.92 18.34 -14.19
C LEU A 6 -7.47 18.52 -13.74
N GLU A 7 -7.13 18.20 -12.48
CA GLU A 7 -5.71 18.00 -12.17
C GLU A 7 -5.15 17.03 -13.21
N PRO A 8 -3.94 17.25 -13.73
CA PRO A 8 -3.30 16.29 -14.59
C PRO A 8 -3.10 15.01 -13.75
N ARG A 9 -4.05 14.08 -13.84
CA ARG A 9 -3.96 12.75 -13.21
C ARG A 9 -2.61 12.18 -13.61
N ALA A 10 -1.83 11.76 -12.62
CA ALA A 10 -0.54 11.14 -12.88
C ALA A 10 -0.77 9.72 -13.41
N LEU A 11 -1.11 9.62 -14.70
CA LEU A 11 -1.40 8.35 -15.33
C LEU A 11 -0.12 7.51 -15.50
N ILE A 12 -0.25 6.21 -15.23
CA ILE A 12 0.77 5.19 -15.46
C ILE A 12 0.13 3.96 -16.10
N PRO A 13 0.89 3.13 -16.84
CA PRO A 13 0.41 1.83 -17.29
C PRO A 13 -0.10 0.98 -16.10
N ALA A 14 -1.25 0.32 -16.25
CA ALA A 14 -1.80 -0.56 -15.21
C ALA A 14 -0.79 -1.62 -14.73
N ARG A 15 0.00 -2.20 -15.66
CA ARG A 15 1.10 -3.12 -15.33
C ARG A 15 2.06 -2.57 -14.27
N ASP A 16 2.40 -1.28 -14.34
CA ASP A 16 3.37 -0.66 -13.45
C ASP A 16 2.74 -0.39 -12.08
N ALA A 17 1.45 -0.03 -12.05
CA ALA A 17 0.68 0.06 -10.81
C ALA A 17 0.59 -1.30 -10.10
N ILE A 18 0.27 -2.38 -10.84
CA ILE A 18 0.16 -3.74 -10.29
C ILE A 18 1.50 -4.19 -9.70
N VAL A 19 2.61 -3.97 -10.39
CA VAL A 19 3.95 -4.32 -9.89
C VAL A 19 4.28 -3.54 -8.62
N ALA A 20 4.00 -2.23 -8.58
CA ALA A 20 4.24 -1.42 -7.39
C ALA A 20 3.37 -1.87 -6.20
N ILE A 21 2.10 -2.20 -6.44
CA ILE A 21 1.17 -2.70 -5.40
C ILE A 21 1.61 -4.08 -4.89
N ALA A 22 2.02 -4.98 -5.77
CA ALA A 22 2.55 -6.29 -5.39
C ALA A 22 3.79 -6.15 -4.50
N PHE A 23 4.70 -5.23 -4.84
CA PHE A 23 5.88 -4.95 -4.05
C PHE A 23 5.55 -4.39 -2.66
N ILE A 24 4.61 -3.43 -2.57
CA ILE A 24 4.10 -2.91 -1.30
C ILE A 24 3.51 -4.05 -0.46
N GLY A 25 2.75 -4.94 -1.10
CA GLY A 25 2.18 -6.14 -0.49
C GLY A 25 3.24 -7.04 0.12
N ASP A 26 4.26 -7.42 -0.66
CA ASP A 26 5.37 -8.26 -0.20
C ASP A 26 6.06 -7.65 1.02
N LEU A 27 6.42 -6.36 0.95
CA LEU A 27 7.04 -5.66 2.08
C LEU A 27 6.17 -5.64 3.33
N SER A 28 4.88 -5.32 3.20
CA SER A 28 3.97 -5.25 4.34
C SER A 28 3.58 -6.61 4.90
N MET A 29 3.86 -7.70 4.18
CA MET A 29 3.73 -9.08 4.65
C MET A 29 5.05 -9.66 5.17
N GLY A 30 6.11 -8.86 5.23
CA GLY A 30 7.45 -9.28 5.67
C GLY A 30 8.13 -10.26 4.72
N ARG A 31 7.85 -10.16 3.42
CA ARG A 31 8.35 -11.06 2.38
C ARG A 31 9.47 -10.43 1.56
N ALA A 32 10.25 -11.30 0.93
CA ALA A 32 11.20 -10.89 -0.10
C ALA A 32 10.45 -10.26 -1.28
N THR A 33 11.07 -9.27 -1.92
CA THR A 33 10.39 -8.43 -2.93
C THR A 33 10.18 -9.12 -4.28
N ASP A 34 10.63 -10.37 -4.41
CA ASP A 34 10.41 -11.25 -5.56
C ASP A 34 9.31 -12.29 -5.29
N GLN A 35 8.70 -12.28 -4.09
CA GLN A 35 7.79 -13.33 -3.66
C GLN A 35 6.47 -13.33 -4.43
N SER A 36 5.87 -12.17 -4.69
CA SER A 36 4.67 -12.08 -5.53
C SER A 36 4.93 -12.50 -6.99
N PRO A 37 5.98 -12.01 -7.69
CA PRO A 37 6.35 -12.51 -9.02
C PRO A 37 6.58 -14.02 -9.07
N ARG A 38 7.31 -14.60 -8.10
CA ARG A 38 7.53 -16.06 -8.04
C ARG A 38 6.24 -16.83 -7.79
N THR A 39 5.38 -16.33 -6.92
CA THR A 39 4.05 -16.92 -6.68
C THR A 39 3.22 -16.88 -7.95
N ALA A 40 3.23 -15.77 -8.70
CA ALA A 40 2.49 -15.66 -9.96
C ALA A 40 2.99 -16.65 -11.01
N TRP A 41 4.29 -16.85 -11.12
CA TRP A 41 4.87 -17.85 -12.01
C TRP A 41 4.47 -19.28 -11.62
N LEU A 42 4.53 -19.63 -10.32
CA LEU A 42 4.09 -20.94 -9.83
C LEU A 42 2.59 -21.16 -10.07
N ALA A 43 1.79 -20.12 -9.85
CA ALA A 43 0.35 -20.17 -10.04
C ALA A 43 -0.01 -20.36 -11.52
N MET A 44 0.69 -19.67 -12.44
CA MET A 44 0.60 -19.90 -13.88
C MET A 44 0.96 -21.34 -14.25
N ALA A 45 2.08 -21.86 -13.73
CA ALA A 45 2.54 -23.21 -14.02
C ALA A 45 1.53 -24.27 -13.55
N LEU A 46 0.97 -24.08 -12.35
CA LEU A 46 -0.08 -24.95 -11.82
C LEU A 46 -1.38 -24.86 -12.63
N ALA A 47 -1.82 -23.65 -13.01
CA ALA A 47 -3.00 -23.46 -13.85
C ALA A 47 -2.86 -24.15 -15.22
N ARG A 48 -1.67 -24.07 -15.84
CA ARG A 48 -1.37 -24.79 -17.09
C ARG A 48 -1.40 -26.30 -16.90
N ALA A 49 -0.78 -26.81 -15.83
CA ALA A 49 -0.81 -28.23 -15.53
C ALA A 49 -2.22 -28.75 -15.25
N ALA A 50 -3.09 -27.89 -14.69
CA ALA A 50 -4.50 -28.17 -14.45
C ALA A 50 -5.39 -28.02 -15.70
N ALA A 51 -4.78 -27.73 -16.87
CA ALA A 51 -5.47 -27.50 -18.14
C ALA A 51 -6.51 -26.36 -18.11
N CYS A 52 -6.24 -25.32 -17.31
CA CYS A 52 -7.04 -24.10 -17.33
C CYS A 52 -6.92 -23.38 -18.69
N SER A 53 -7.94 -22.63 -19.06
CA SER A 53 -7.93 -21.75 -20.24
C SER A 53 -6.96 -20.58 -20.10
N ASP A 54 -6.57 -19.96 -21.22
CA ASP A 54 -5.69 -18.79 -21.22
C ASP A 54 -6.24 -17.63 -20.39
N ALA A 55 -7.57 -17.44 -20.39
CA ALA A 55 -8.23 -16.41 -19.59
C ALA A 55 -8.13 -16.70 -18.08
N GLU A 56 -8.31 -17.96 -17.67
CA GLU A 56 -8.15 -18.37 -16.27
C GLU A 56 -6.69 -18.27 -15.82
N ILE A 57 -5.74 -18.67 -16.68
CA ILE A 57 -4.30 -18.52 -16.41
C ILE A 57 -3.97 -17.04 -16.18
N ALA A 58 -4.44 -16.15 -17.07
CA ALA A 58 -4.19 -14.71 -16.92
C ALA A 58 -4.81 -14.15 -15.63
N ALA A 59 -6.02 -14.58 -15.26
CA ALA A 59 -6.65 -14.19 -14.01
C ALA A 59 -5.84 -14.65 -12.79
N VAL A 60 -5.37 -15.91 -12.79
CA VAL A 60 -4.54 -16.48 -11.73
C VAL A 60 -3.23 -15.71 -11.54
N GLU A 61 -2.56 -15.35 -12.65
CA GLU A 61 -1.31 -14.58 -12.61
C GLU A 61 -1.48 -13.22 -11.93
N ILE A 62 -2.53 -12.48 -12.32
CA ILE A 62 -2.81 -11.17 -11.74
C ILE A 62 -3.28 -11.29 -10.28
N CYS A 63 -4.13 -12.29 -9.98
CA CYS A 63 -4.54 -12.57 -8.60
C CYS A 63 -3.34 -12.89 -7.70
N ALA A 64 -2.37 -13.68 -8.18
CA ALA A 64 -1.18 -14.01 -7.43
C ALA A 64 -0.35 -12.77 -7.07
N LEU A 65 -0.17 -11.84 -8.02
CA LEU A 65 0.53 -10.57 -7.79
C LEU A 65 -0.21 -9.69 -6.76
N LEU A 66 -1.54 -9.62 -6.86
CA LEU A 66 -2.37 -8.73 -6.06
C LEU A 66 -2.94 -9.39 -4.79
N ARG A 67 -2.61 -10.65 -4.48
CA ARG A 67 -3.18 -11.36 -3.31
C ARG A 67 -2.92 -10.64 -1.99
N TRP A 68 -1.85 -9.82 -1.92
CA TRP A 68 -1.52 -9.00 -0.75
C TRP A 68 -1.93 -7.53 -0.86
N SER A 69 -2.62 -7.12 -1.91
CA SER A 69 -2.98 -5.71 -2.15
C SER A 69 -3.84 -5.07 -1.04
N GLY A 70 -4.59 -5.88 -0.28
CA GLY A 70 -5.36 -5.42 0.89
C GLY A 70 -4.59 -5.37 2.21
N CYS A 71 -3.30 -5.76 2.26
CA CYS A 71 -2.60 -5.97 3.54
C CYS A 71 -2.26 -4.68 4.30
N THR A 72 -2.13 -3.55 3.60
CA THR A 72 -1.89 -2.25 4.22
C THR A 72 -3.11 -1.80 5.01
N ALA A 73 -4.32 -2.04 4.47
CA ALA A 73 -5.59 -1.66 5.08
C ALA A 73 -5.86 -2.32 6.45
N ASN A 74 -5.35 -3.53 6.70
CA ASN A 74 -5.49 -4.22 7.97
C ASN A 74 -4.20 -4.21 8.82
N ALA A 75 -3.15 -3.47 8.42
CA ALA A 75 -1.87 -3.39 9.14
C ALA A 75 -2.03 -2.93 10.59
N ALA A 76 -2.83 -1.89 10.83
CA ALA A 76 -3.11 -1.40 12.18
C ALA A 76 -3.84 -2.43 13.06
N GLY A 77 -4.67 -3.29 12.48
CA GLY A 77 -5.31 -4.38 13.24
C GLY A 77 -4.32 -5.48 13.60
N PHE A 78 -3.45 -5.86 12.68
CA PHE A 78 -2.38 -6.82 12.94
C PHE A 78 -1.33 -6.30 13.94
N GLU A 79 -1.03 -5.00 13.96
CA GLU A 79 -0.16 -4.41 14.98
C GLU A 79 -0.77 -4.53 16.38
N ARG A 80 -2.08 -4.30 16.54
CA ARG A 80 -2.76 -4.52 17.83
C ARG A 80 -2.73 -5.98 18.28
N ILE A 81 -2.83 -6.92 17.34
CA ILE A 81 -2.90 -8.36 17.62
C ILE A 81 -1.51 -8.96 17.88
N LEU A 82 -0.51 -8.58 17.08
CA LEU A 82 0.81 -9.21 17.04
C LEU A 82 1.93 -8.32 17.61
N GLY A 83 1.66 -7.04 17.89
CA GLY A 83 2.66 -6.03 18.26
C GLY A 83 3.52 -5.54 17.09
N ASP A 84 3.93 -6.46 16.20
CA ASP A 84 4.65 -6.19 14.96
C ASP A 84 3.84 -6.78 13.79
N ASP A 85 3.18 -5.93 13.00
CA ASP A 85 2.36 -6.37 11.87
C ASP A 85 3.18 -7.03 10.76
N VAL A 86 4.45 -6.66 10.59
CA VAL A 86 5.29 -7.16 9.50
C VAL A 86 5.90 -8.51 9.88
N ALA A 87 6.67 -8.55 10.96
CA ALA A 87 7.32 -9.78 11.43
C ALA A 87 6.28 -10.80 11.93
N GLY A 88 5.18 -10.34 12.54
CA GLY A 88 4.09 -11.20 12.96
C GLY A 88 3.41 -11.91 11.78
N ARG A 89 3.15 -11.20 10.67
CA ARG A 89 2.63 -11.81 9.44
C ARG A 89 3.65 -12.70 8.74
N GLU A 90 4.92 -12.32 8.79
CA GLU A 90 6.01 -13.14 8.29
C GLU A 90 6.00 -14.51 9.00
N ALA A 91 5.97 -14.50 10.33
CA ALA A 91 5.89 -15.70 11.13
C ALA A 91 4.58 -16.47 10.89
N MET A 92 3.45 -15.77 10.72
CA MET A 92 2.14 -16.37 10.47
C MET A 92 2.11 -17.21 9.20
N MET A 93 2.50 -16.64 8.04
CA MET A 93 2.46 -17.43 6.79
C MET A 93 3.60 -18.44 6.70
N ALA A 94 4.70 -18.23 7.45
CA ALA A 94 5.75 -19.22 7.58
C ALA A 94 5.38 -20.32 8.58
N LEU A 95 4.20 -20.31 9.20
CA LEU A 95 3.79 -21.29 10.23
C LEU A 95 4.77 -21.39 11.41
N THR A 96 5.38 -20.27 11.78
CA THR A 96 6.30 -20.15 12.94
C THR A 96 5.75 -19.23 14.04
N LEU A 97 4.58 -18.62 13.82
CA LEU A 97 3.93 -17.79 14.82
C LEU A 97 3.46 -18.65 16.01
N PRO A 98 3.74 -18.26 17.26
CA PRO A 98 3.18 -18.91 18.43
C PRO A 98 1.65 -18.89 18.43
N PRO A 99 0.99 -19.81 19.19
CA PRO A 99 -0.46 -19.81 19.31
C PRO A 99 -1.00 -18.45 19.77
N LEU A 100 -1.97 -17.94 19.02
CA LEU A 100 -2.66 -16.70 19.36
C LEU A 100 -3.57 -16.91 20.58
N ASN A 101 -3.69 -15.87 21.42
CA ASN A 101 -4.68 -15.86 22.48
C ASN A 101 -6.11 -15.72 21.91
N ALA A 102 -7.14 -15.97 22.74
CA ALA A 102 -8.53 -15.97 22.29
C ALA A 102 -8.99 -14.61 21.73
N ASP A 103 -8.50 -13.50 22.29
CA ASP A 103 -8.84 -12.14 21.82
C ASP A 103 -8.28 -11.89 20.41
N ALA A 104 -7.02 -12.23 20.17
CA ALA A 104 -6.37 -12.17 18.88
C ALA A 104 -7.07 -13.05 17.84
N GLN A 105 -7.45 -14.27 18.21
CA GLN A 105 -8.19 -15.19 17.34
C GLN A 105 -9.55 -14.63 16.94
N SER A 106 -10.27 -14.01 17.88
CA SER A 106 -11.61 -13.44 17.63
C SER A 106 -11.60 -12.27 16.63
N GLN A 107 -10.45 -11.60 16.46
CA GLN A 107 -10.29 -10.45 15.56
C GLN A 107 -9.83 -10.85 14.15
N MET A 108 -9.36 -12.09 13.94
CA MET A 108 -8.88 -12.56 12.63
C MET A 108 -9.94 -12.46 11.51
N PRO A 109 -11.24 -12.75 11.75
CA PRO A 109 -12.26 -12.63 10.71
C PRO A 109 -12.40 -11.20 10.16
N GLU A 110 -12.34 -10.19 11.02
CA GLU A 110 -12.38 -8.79 10.60
C GLU A 110 -11.16 -8.45 9.74
N MET A 111 -9.97 -8.96 10.10
CA MET A 111 -8.75 -8.72 9.32
C MET A 111 -8.83 -9.33 7.92
N ALA A 112 -9.38 -10.54 7.81
CA ALA A 112 -9.62 -11.20 6.53
C ALA A 112 -10.63 -10.41 5.68
N GLN A 113 -11.73 -9.95 6.28
CA GLN A 113 -12.75 -9.15 5.59
C GLN A 113 -12.18 -7.83 5.05
N ILE A 114 -11.43 -7.07 5.86
CA ILE A 114 -10.80 -5.82 5.43
C ILE A 114 -9.87 -6.06 4.24
N HIS A 115 -9.03 -7.09 4.34
CA HIS A 115 -8.09 -7.44 3.28
C HIS A 115 -8.79 -7.73 1.96
N CYS A 116 -9.73 -8.67 1.99
CA CYS A 116 -10.42 -9.14 0.80
C CYS A 116 -11.29 -8.04 0.17
N GLU A 117 -11.97 -7.22 0.99
CA GLU A 117 -12.78 -6.11 0.48
C GLU A 117 -11.91 -5.06 -0.23
N VAL A 118 -10.79 -4.66 0.38
CA VAL A 118 -9.86 -3.69 -0.21
C VAL A 118 -9.16 -4.26 -1.44
N ALA A 119 -8.73 -5.52 -1.43
CA ALA A 119 -8.12 -6.15 -2.59
C ALA A 119 -9.08 -6.20 -3.79
N GLY A 120 -10.35 -6.54 -3.56
CA GLY A 120 -11.39 -6.48 -4.58
C GLY A 120 -11.66 -5.06 -5.09
N ASP A 121 -11.66 -4.06 -4.20
CA ASP A 121 -11.81 -2.66 -4.59
C ASP A 121 -10.64 -2.17 -5.45
N ILE A 122 -9.41 -2.56 -5.12
CA ILE A 122 -8.22 -2.26 -5.92
C ILE A 122 -8.35 -2.88 -7.31
N ALA A 123 -8.76 -4.14 -7.41
CA ALA A 123 -8.95 -4.78 -8.72
C ALA A 123 -10.01 -4.08 -9.58
N ARG A 124 -11.10 -3.61 -8.97
CA ARG A 124 -12.09 -2.80 -9.67
C ARG A 124 -11.54 -1.45 -10.11
N MET A 125 -10.78 -0.77 -9.26
CA MET A 125 -10.16 0.52 -9.58
C MET A 125 -9.09 0.41 -10.68
N LEU A 126 -8.47 -0.76 -10.81
CA LEU A 126 -7.54 -1.11 -11.89
C LEU A 126 -8.23 -1.67 -13.14
N ASP A 127 -9.57 -1.78 -13.14
CA ASP A 127 -10.38 -2.32 -14.23
C ASP A 127 -9.96 -3.73 -14.68
N LEU A 128 -9.72 -4.63 -13.71
CA LEU A 128 -9.21 -5.98 -13.97
C LEU A 128 -10.30 -7.01 -14.29
N GLY A 129 -11.57 -6.60 -14.30
CA GLY A 129 -12.71 -7.46 -14.57
C GLY A 129 -13.16 -8.32 -13.38
N GLU A 130 -14.37 -8.87 -13.53
CA GLU A 130 -15.07 -9.60 -12.47
C GLU A 130 -14.32 -10.84 -11.96
N PRO A 131 -13.72 -11.72 -12.80
CA PRO A 131 -13.08 -12.94 -12.29
C PRO A 131 -11.93 -12.66 -11.31
N ILE A 132 -11.13 -11.62 -11.59
CA ILE A 132 -10.02 -11.19 -10.74
C ILE A 132 -10.55 -10.51 -9.48
N GLU A 133 -11.54 -9.62 -9.62
CA GLU A 133 -12.17 -8.98 -8.45
C GLU A 133 -12.74 -10.03 -7.49
N THR A 134 -13.51 -10.99 -8.01
CA THR A 134 -14.15 -12.04 -7.22
C THR A 134 -13.12 -12.92 -6.54
N ALA A 135 -12.08 -13.39 -7.24
CA ALA A 135 -11.01 -14.17 -6.62
C ALA A 135 -10.32 -13.40 -5.47
N LEU A 136 -10.02 -12.11 -5.65
CA LEU A 136 -9.38 -11.31 -4.60
C LEU A 136 -10.29 -11.07 -3.38
N ARG A 137 -11.61 -10.94 -3.59
CA ARG A 137 -12.61 -10.88 -2.49
C ARG A 137 -12.73 -12.17 -1.70
N HIS A 138 -12.22 -13.27 -2.23
CA HIS A 138 -12.32 -14.61 -1.66
C HIS A 138 -10.95 -15.25 -1.41
N THR A 139 -9.88 -14.45 -1.33
CA THR A 139 -8.48 -14.93 -1.20
C THR A 139 -8.26 -15.89 -0.03
N PHE A 140 -9.06 -15.79 1.04
CA PHE A 140 -8.93 -16.62 2.25
C PHE A 140 -10.05 -17.65 2.42
N GLU A 141 -10.84 -17.92 1.36
CA GLU A 141 -11.75 -19.04 1.35
C GLU A 141 -10.98 -20.37 1.38
N ARG A 142 -11.65 -21.43 1.85
CA ARG A 142 -11.08 -22.77 2.01
C ARG A 142 -12.02 -23.81 1.45
N TYR A 143 -11.47 -24.91 0.97
CA TYR A 143 -12.24 -25.97 0.33
C TYR A 143 -13.34 -26.56 1.21
N ASP A 144 -13.08 -26.72 2.51
CA ASP A 144 -14.03 -27.23 3.50
C ASP A 144 -15.06 -26.18 3.99
N GLY A 145 -14.96 -24.94 3.52
CA GLY A 145 -15.81 -23.82 3.93
C GLY A 145 -15.49 -23.20 5.28
N SER A 146 -14.36 -23.56 5.90
CA SER A 146 -13.86 -22.86 7.09
C SER A 146 -13.22 -21.49 6.77
N GLY A 147 -13.15 -21.12 5.49
CA GLY A 147 -12.57 -19.88 5.01
C GLY A 147 -13.49 -18.67 5.14
N LEU A 148 -12.92 -17.49 4.87
CA LEU A 148 -13.56 -16.19 5.03
C LEU A 148 -13.27 -15.31 3.81
N PRO A 149 -14.10 -14.28 3.52
CA PRO A 149 -15.26 -13.80 4.30
C PRO A 149 -16.63 -14.35 3.88
N GLY A 150 -16.73 -15.01 2.72
CA GLY A 150 -17.97 -15.51 2.15
C GLY A 150 -18.39 -16.90 2.64
N VAL A 151 -17.48 -17.64 3.30
CA VAL A 151 -17.74 -19.00 3.83
C VAL A 151 -18.20 -19.93 2.70
N LEU A 152 -17.51 -19.82 1.56
CA LEU A 152 -17.79 -20.59 0.35
C LEU A 152 -17.18 -21.99 0.46
N HIS A 153 -17.82 -22.99 -0.16
CA HIS A 153 -17.42 -24.40 -0.05
C HIS A 153 -17.13 -25.00 -1.43
N GLY A 154 -16.09 -25.82 -1.53
CA GLY A 154 -15.77 -26.58 -2.74
C GLY A 154 -15.73 -25.71 -4.00
N ASP A 155 -16.54 -26.09 -5.00
CA ASP A 155 -16.58 -25.44 -6.31
C ASP A 155 -17.23 -24.05 -6.31
N ALA A 156 -17.86 -23.64 -5.20
CA ALA A 156 -18.35 -22.27 -5.06
C ALA A 156 -17.21 -21.26 -4.89
N VAL A 157 -16.04 -21.71 -4.44
CA VAL A 157 -14.83 -20.88 -4.35
C VAL A 157 -14.20 -20.76 -5.73
N PRO A 158 -13.82 -19.56 -6.19
CA PRO A 158 -13.15 -19.40 -7.48
C PRO A 158 -11.86 -20.23 -7.55
N LEU A 159 -11.68 -20.98 -8.63
CA LEU A 159 -10.52 -21.87 -8.83
C LEU A 159 -9.17 -21.13 -8.61
N ALA A 160 -9.11 -19.86 -9.01
CA ALA A 160 -7.92 -19.03 -8.83
C ALA A 160 -7.50 -18.87 -7.37
N VAL A 161 -8.45 -18.87 -6.42
CA VAL A 161 -8.14 -18.82 -4.97
C VAL A 161 -7.29 -20.02 -4.56
N TYR A 162 -7.69 -21.22 -4.97
CA TYR A 162 -6.94 -22.45 -4.64
C TYR A 162 -5.58 -22.50 -5.30
N ILE A 163 -5.49 -22.14 -6.58
CA ILE A 163 -4.23 -22.16 -7.33
C ILE A 163 -3.23 -21.16 -6.73
N VAL A 164 -3.67 -19.93 -6.46
CA VAL A 164 -2.83 -18.89 -5.86
C VAL A 164 -2.40 -19.28 -4.45
N ALA A 165 -3.30 -19.84 -3.64
CA ALA A 165 -2.98 -20.22 -2.27
C ALA A 165 -2.00 -21.42 -2.22
N LEU A 166 -2.16 -22.41 -3.11
CA LEU A 166 -1.19 -23.51 -3.28
C LEU A 166 0.18 -23.02 -3.72
N ALA A 167 0.23 -22.15 -4.73
CA ALA A 167 1.48 -21.55 -5.21
C ALA A 167 2.17 -20.73 -4.11
N SER A 168 1.40 -19.93 -3.36
CA SER A 168 1.91 -19.11 -2.27
C SER A 168 2.44 -19.96 -1.11
N ASP A 169 1.73 -21.02 -0.72
CA ASP A 169 2.18 -21.94 0.33
C ASP A 169 3.43 -22.71 -0.09
N LEU A 170 3.51 -23.18 -1.34
CA LEU A 170 4.72 -23.82 -1.86
C LEU A 170 5.92 -22.88 -1.78
N GLU A 171 5.78 -21.64 -2.26
CA GLU A 171 6.86 -20.64 -2.22
C GLU A 171 7.31 -20.41 -0.78
N ILE A 172 6.39 -19.94 0.07
CA ILE A 172 6.71 -19.48 1.43
C ILE A 172 7.28 -20.62 2.27
N LEU A 173 6.64 -21.78 2.25
CA LEU A 173 7.02 -22.90 3.13
C LEU A 173 8.29 -23.59 2.62
N SER A 174 8.54 -23.63 1.31
CA SER A 174 9.80 -24.18 0.80
C SER A 174 10.99 -23.33 1.20
N ARG A 175 10.87 -22.00 1.19
CA ARG A 175 11.92 -21.11 1.72
C ARG A 175 12.14 -21.24 3.21
N ALA A 176 11.05 -21.30 3.99
CA ALA A 176 11.12 -21.31 5.43
C ALA A 176 11.60 -22.67 6.00
N HIS A 177 11.23 -23.79 5.35
CA HIS A 177 11.36 -25.12 5.94
C HIS A 177 11.96 -26.18 5.01
N GLY A 178 12.26 -25.82 3.76
CA GLY A 178 12.66 -26.75 2.72
C GLY A 178 11.48 -27.45 2.04
N LEU A 179 11.68 -27.82 0.77
CA LEU A 179 10.64 -28.44 -0.07
C LEU A 179 9.99 -29.69 0.56
N PRO A 180 10.70 -30.65 1.17
CA PRO A 180 10.05 -31.84 1.72
C PRO A 180 9.01 -31.53 2.79
N ARG A 181 9.31 -30.59 3.70
CA ARG A 181 8.37 -30.17 4.76
C ARG A 181 7.21 -29.35 4.20
N ALA A 182 7.49 -28.47 3.24
CA ALA A 182 6.46 -27.71 2.55
C ALA A 182 5.41 -28.64 1.92
N LEU A 183 5.85 -29.68 1.18
CA LEU A 183 4.96 -30.65 0.55
C LEU A 183 4.17 -31.48 1.58
N GLN A 184 4.78 -31.84 2.70
CA GLN A 184 4.10 -32.54 3.79
C GLN A 184 2.94 -31.71 4.36
N TRP A 185 3.14 -30.40 4.57
CA TRP A 185 2.07 -29.53 5.06
C TRP A 185 0.98 -29.23 4.02
N ILE A 186 1.34 -29.12 2.74
CA ILE A 186 0.36 -28.95 1.67
C ILE A 186 -0.52 -30.20 1.59
N GLU A 187 0.09 -31.39 1.65
CA GLU A 187 -0.61 -32.67 1.65
C GLU A 187 -1.53 -32.83 2.86
N SER A 188 -1.08 -32.46 4.07
CA SER A 188 -1.92 -32.54 5.28
C SER A 188 -3.13 -31.60 5.27
N ARG A 189 -3.14 -30.60 4.37
CA ARG A 189 -4.23 -29.62 4.22
C ARG A 189 -5.07 -29.84 2.96
N ALA A 190 -4.73 -30.84 2.15
CA ALA A 190 -5.51 -31.24 0.99
C ALA A 190 -6.91 -31.71 1.43
N GLY A 191 -7.95 -31.28 0.70
CA GLY A 191 -9.35 -31.52 1.05
C GLY A 191 -9.89 -30.64 2.18
N GLN A 192 -9.06 -29.78 2.79
CA GLN A 192 -9.48 -28.78 3.78
C GLN A 192 -9.30 -27.37 3.23
N VAL A 193 -8.07 -27.02 2.85
CA VAL A 193 -7.75 -25.68 2.33
C VAL A 193 -7.87 -25.64 0.81
N TYR A 194 -7.43 -26.70 0.12
CA TYR A 194 -7.43 -26.79 -1.34
C TYR A 194 -8.02 -28.12 -1.81
N PRO A 195 -8.54 -28.21 -3.06
CA PRO A 195 -8.91 -29.48 -3.67
C PRO A 195 -7.74 -30.47 -3.70
N THR A 196 -8.00 -31.73 -3.32
CA THR A 196 -6.97 -32.78 -3.24
C THR A 196 -6.24 -32.99 -4.57
N GLY A 197 -6.97 -32.92 -5.69
CA GLY A 197 -6.39 -33.08 -7.03
C GLY A 197 -5.35 -32.01 -7.36
N LEU A 198 -5.61 -30.74 -7.03
CA LEU A 198 -4.65 -29.65 -7.28
C LEU A 198 -3.40 -29.77 -6.39
N ALA A 199 -3.57 -30.16 -5.13
CA ALA A 199 -2.44 -30.37 -4.23
C ALA A 199 -1.53 -31.52 -4.72
N ALA A 200 -2.12 -32.62 -5.19
CA ALA A 200 -1.39 -33.74 -5.78
C ALA A 200 -0.65 -33.33 -7.06
N LEU A 201 -1.30 -32.55 -7.93
CA LEU A 201 -0.69 -32.03 -9.16
C LEU A 201 0.49 -31.09 -8.87
N LEU A 202 0.35 -30.15 -7.94
CA LEU A 202 1.46 -29.29 -7.51
C LEU A 202 2.64 -30.13 -7.00
N ARG A 203 2.37 -31.14 -6.16
CA ARG A 203 3.41 -32.01 -5.61
C ARG A 203 4.22 -32.70 -6.70
N GLN A 204 3.57 -33.14 -7.78
CA GLN A 204 4.24 -33.82 -8.90
C GLN A 204 5.30 -32.95 -9.58
N HIS A 205 5.09 -31.63 -9.62
CA HIS A 205 5.94 -30.69 -10.38
C HIS A 205 6.76 -29.73 -9.53
N ALA A 206 6.51 -29.67 -8.20
CA ALA A 206 7.06 -28.65 -7.32
C ALA A 206 8.59 -28.53 -7.37
N ALA A 207 9.32 -29.66 -7.41
CA ALA A 207 10.78 -29.65 -7.46
C ALA A 207 11.31 -28.99 -8.75
N ASP A 208 10.75 -29.39 -9.90
CA ASP A 208 11.16 -28.87 -11.21
C ASP A 208 10.82 -27.39 -11.35
N TRP A 209 9.64 -26.98 -10.87
CA TRP A 209 9.20 -25.60 -10.89
C TRP A 209 10.06 -24.69 -10.04
N LEU A 210 10.42 -25.09 -8.82
CA LEU A 210 11.33 -24.32 -7.97
C LEU A 210 12.74 -24.24 -8.57
N ALA A 211 13.24 -25.35 -9.14
CA ALA A 211 14.54 -25.35 -9.81
C ALA A 211 14.58 -24.40 -11.03
N GLN A 212 13.51 -24.34 -11.82
CA GLN A 212 13.37 -23.35 -12.89
C GLN A 212 13.36 -21.92 -12.34
N LEU A 213 12.65 -21.69 -11.24
CA LEU A 213 12.58 -20.37 -10.61
C LEU A 213 13.93 -19.86 -10.12
N ASP A 214 14.74 -20.75 -9.55
CA ASP A 214 16.08 -20.42 -9.06
C ASP A 214 17.08 -20.15 -10.20
N GLY A 215 16.75 -20.58 -11.43
CA GLY A 215 17.50 -20.27 -12.65
C GLY A 215 17.27 -18.86 -13.21
N PHE A 216 16.24 -18.13 -12.76
CA PHE A 216 16.00 -16.77 -13.24
C PHE A 216 16.91 -15.75 -12.56
N SER A 217 17.65 -14.98 -13.35
CA SER A 217 18.62 -13.98 -12.87
C SER A 217 18.02 -12.60 -12.58
N SER A 218 16.79 -12.30 -13.03
CA SER A 218 16.17 -10.98 -12.85
C SER A 218 14.66 -11.05 -12.58
N GLN A 219 14.16 -10.14 -11.73
CA GLN A 219 12.73 -10.03 -11.41
C GLN A 219 11.87 -9.65 -12.62
N ASN A 220 12.41 -8.88 -13.57
CA ASN A 220 11.68 -8.54 -14.81
C ASN A 220 11.40 -9.76 -15.68
N THR A 221 12.24 -10.80 -15.58
CA THR A 221 12.00 -12.09 -16.27
C THR A 221 10.91 -12.92 -15.59
N LEU A 222 10.58 -12.62 -14.33
CA LEU A 222 9.55 -13.32 -13.55
C LEU A 222 8.16 -12.69 -13.67
N LEU A 223 8.04 -11.52 -14.30
CA LEU A 223 6.75 -10.86 -14.44
C LEU A 223 5.84 -11.63 -15.42
N PRO A 224 4.59 -11.94 -15.03
CA PRO A 224 3.71 -12.78 -15.83
C PRO A 224 3.29 -12.12 -17.15
N PRO A 225 3.13 -12.89 -18.25
CA PRO A 225 2.66 -12.38 -19.54
C PRO A 225 1.32 -11.64 -19.47
N ALA A 226 0.40 -12.02 -18.57
CA ALA A 226 -0.89 -11.36 -18.39
C ALA A 226 -0.80 -9.86 -18.14
N LEU A 227 0.30 -9.37 -17.53
CA LEU A 227 0.49 -7.93 -17.33
C LEU A 227 0.55 -7.16 -18.66
N ASN A 228 0.99 -7.79 -19.75
CA ASN A 228 1.06 -7.13 -21.05
C ASN A 228 -0.32 -6.87 -21.67
N ALA A 229 -1.37 -7.57 -21.22
CA ALA A 229 -2.75 -7.34 -21.65
C ALA A 229 -3.43 -6.18 -20.90
N THR A 230 -2.79 -5.64 -19.85
CA THR A 230 -3.32 -4.50 -19.07
C THR A 230 -2.96 -3.18 -19.75
N HIS A 231 -3.84 -2.72 -20.64
CA HIS A 231 -3.55 -1.57 -21.52
C HIS A 231 -4.05 -0.21 -21.01
N GLN A 232 -5.04 -0.20 -20.10
CA GLN A 232 -5.63 1.04 -19.64
C GLN A 232 -4.70 1.75 -18.64
N PRO A 233 -4.39 3.04 -18.85
CA PRO A 233 -3.63 3.80 -17.88
C PRO A 233 -4.49 4.06 -16.63
N VAL A 234 -3.85 3.97 -15.47
CA VAL A 234 -4.46 4.18 -14.15
C VAL A 234 -3.79 5.34 -13.43
N ALA A 235 -4.49 5.91 -12.46
CA ALA A 235 -3.97 6.98 -11.62
C ALA A 235 -2.89 6.44 -10.66
N LEU A 236 -1.67 6.99 -10.69
CA LEU A 236 -0.59 6.67 -9.75
C LEU A 236 -0.98 6.95 -8.30
N GLU A 237 -1.90 7.89 -8.11
CA GLU A 237 -2.48 8.23 -6.82
C GLU A 237 -3.08 7.01 -6.11
N LEU A 238 -3.60 6.01 -6.86
CA LEU A 238 -4.07 4.75 -6.28
C LEU A 238 -2.95 4.01 -5.53
N VAL A 239 -1.75 3.97 -6.09
CA VAL A 239 -0.58 3.34 -5.45
C VAL A 239 -0.21 4.07 -4.17
N ALA A 240 -0.25 5.41 -4.20
CA ALA A 240 0.01 6.25 -3.03
C ALA A 240 -1.04 6.03 -1.93
N ASP A 241 -2.32 5.98 -2.30
CA ASP A 241 -3.43 5.75 -1.38
C ASP A 241 -3.31 4.38 -0.69
N ILE A 242 -2.96 3.33 -1.43
CA ILE A 242 -2.73 1.98 -0.88
C ILE A 242 -1.56 1.98 0.10
N ALA A 243 -0.48 2.71 -0.19
CA ALA A 243 0.65 2.84 0.71
C ALA A 243 0.26 3.61 2.00
N ASP A 244 -0.49 4.70 1.87
CA ASP A 244 -0.94 5.52 3.00
C ASP A 244 -1.92 4.76 3.92
N LEU A 245 -2.74 3.83 3.38
CA LEU A 245 -3.67 3.00 4.17
C LEU A 245 -2.98 2.21 5.29
N LYS A 246 -1.67 1.93 5.17
CA LYS A 246 -0.90 1.21 6.20
C LYS A 246 -0.97 1.91 7.55
N LEU A 247 -0.97 3.25 7.55
CA LEU A 247 -1.03 4.08 8.75
C LEU A 247 -2.23 5.03 8.58
N PRO A 248 -3.37 4.79 9.26
CA PRO A 248 -4.58 5.59 9.05
C PRO A 248 -4.38 7.11 9.13
N TRP A 249 -3.52 7.59 10.04
CA TRP A 249 -3.20 9.01 10.19
C TRP A 249 -2.37 9.61 9.03
N LEU A 250 -1.97 8.81 8.04
CA LEU A 250 -1.39 9.24 6.76
C LEU A 250 -2.43 9.34 5.64
N ALA A 251 -3.73 9.13 5.89
CA ALA A 251 -4.75 9.22 4.86
C ALA A 251 -4.66 10.53 4.04
N GLY A 252 -4.34 10.41 2.74
CA GLY A 252 -4.20 11.53 1.80
C GLY A 252 -2.89 12.31 1.91
N TYR A 253 -1.96 11.87 2.77
CA TYR A 253 -0.70 12.57 3.01
C TYR A 253 0.18 12.64 1.77
N SER A 254 0.30 11.53 1.03
CA SER A 254 1.15 11.47 -0.15
C SER A 254 0.63 12.37 -1.28
N ARG A 255 -0.71 12.50 -1.42
CA ARG A 255 -1.35 13.46 -2.33
C ARG A 255 -1.04 14.92 -1.94
N GLN A 256 -1.13 15.25 -0.65
CA GLN A 256 -0.80 16.60 -0.15
C GLN A 256 0.67 16.97 -0.43
N VAL A 257 1.59 16.03 -0.22
CA VAL A 257 3.01 16.21 -0.56
C VAL A 257 3.18 16.43 -2.06
N ALA A 258 2.54 15.62 -2.91
CA ALA A 258 2.62 15.71 -4.36
C ALA A 258 2.13 17.07 -4.89
N THR A 259 0.94 17.50 -4.49
CA THR A 259 0.34 18.77 -4.93
C THR A 259 1.17 19.98 -4.50
N LEU A 260 1.67 19.99 -3.25
CA LEU A 260 2.52 21.08 -2.76
C LEU A 260 3.87 21.09 -3.46
N ALA A 261 4.50 19.93 -3.69
CA ALA A 261 5.76 19.81 -4.40
C ALA A 261 5.67 20.33 -5.84
N GLN A 262 4.60 19.97 -6.56
CA GLN A 262 4.35 20.49 -7.90
C GLN A 262 4.18 22.01 -7.91
N SER A 263 3.37 22.55 -6.98
CA SER A 263 3.10 23.98 -6.90
C SER A 263 4.38 24.79 -6.60
N VAL A 264 5.19 24.31 -5.65
CA VAL A 264 6.47 24.94 -5.29
C VAL A 264 7.47 24.86 -6.44
N ALA A 265 7.53 23.73 -7.15
CA ALA A 265 8.41 23.57 -8.32
C ALA A 265 8.12 24.62 -9.40
N LEU A 266 6.85 24.77 -9.78
CA LEU A 266 6.43 25.75 -10.79
C LEU A 266 6.76 27.19 -10.35
N ALA A 267 6.57 27.49 -9.07
CA ALA A 267 6.87 28.82 -8.52
C ALA A 267 8.36 29.15 -8.49
N LEU A 268 9.22 28.13 -8.37
CA LEU A 268 10.67 28.25 -8.48
C LEU A 268 11.16 28.28 -9.94
N GLY A 269 10.25 28.27 -10.92
CA GLY A 269 10.56 28.35 -12.34
C GLY A 269 11.01 27.02 -12.97
N LEU A 270 10.77 25.89 -12.30
CA LEU A 270 11.00 24.57 -12.91
C LEU A 270 10.00 24.34 -14.04
N GLU A 271 10.42 23.60 -15.06
CA GLU A 271 9.56 23.27 -16.19
C GLU A 271 8.38 22.39 -15.76
N ALA A 272 7.27 22.46 -16.51
CA ALA A 272 6.08 21.66 -16.23
C ALA A 272 6.37 20.15 -16.16
N ALA A 273 7.32 19.65 -16.96
CA ALA A 273 7.75 18.25 -16.90
C ALA A 273 8.46 17.89 -15.59
N GLN A 274 9.36 18.75 -15.09
CA GLN A 274 10.04 18.57 -13.80
C GLN A 274 9.04 18.67 -12.64
N ALA A 275 8.09 19.62 -12.71
CA ALA A 275 7.04 19.74 -11.72
C ALA A 275 6.11 18.50 -11.70
N GLN A 276 5.79 17.93 -12.87
CA GLN A 276 5.04 16.68 -12.98
C GLN A 276 5.82 15.48 -12.43
N GLN A 277 7.14 15.41 -12.68
CA GLN A 277 8.00 14.40 -12.09
C GLN A 277 8.02 14.50 -10.57
N LEU A 278 8.07 15.73 -10.03
CA LEU A 278 7.99 15.98 -8.59
C LEU A 278 6.65 15.58 -7.98
N TYR A 279 5.54 15.87 -8.67
CA TYR A 279 4.22 15.40 -8.28
C TYR A 279 4.21 13.88 -8.12
N ARG A 280 4.64 13.17 -9.16
CA ARG A 280 4.70 11.70 -9.17
C ARG A 280 5.64 11.14 -8.10
N ALA A 281 6.82 11.73 -7.91
CA ALA A 281 7.75 11.36 -6.84
C ALA A 281 7.16 11.60 -5.45
N GLY A 282 6.43 12.71 -5.27
CA GLY A 282 5.70 13.03 -4.04
C GLY A 282 4.61 12.01 -3.71
N LEU A 283 3.93 11.44 -4.72
CA LEU A 283 2.97 10.36 -4.52
C LEU A 283 3.62 9.08 -3.97
N ILE A 284 4.83 8.73 -4.43
CA ILE A 284 5.46 7.45 -4.09
C ILE A 284 6.50 7.52 -2.97
N HIS A 285 6.88 8.72 -2.50
CA HIS A 285 8.02 8.90 -1.58
C HIS A 285 7.99 8.01 -0.33
N ASN A 286 6.80 7.65 0.14
CA ASN A 286 6.59 6.89 1.36
C ASN A 286 6.25 5.41 1.17
N MET A 287 6.21 4.89 -0.05
CA MET A 287 5.82 3.48 -0.27
C MET A 287 6.73 2.48 0.48
N GLY A 288 8.00 2.84 0.70
CA GLY A 288 8.93 2.04 1.49
C GLY A 288 8.58 1.88 2.98
N ARG A 289 7.63 2.68 3.51
CA ARG A 289 7.09 2.49 4.87
C ARG A 289 6.39 1.13 5.03
N ALA A 290 5.96 0.53 3.93
CA ALA A 290 5.39 -0.82 3.90
C ALA A 290 6.31 -1.86 4.58
N ALA A 291 7.62 -1.71 4.44
CA ALA A 291 8.63 -2.62 4.98
C ALA A 291 8.79 -2.56 6.51
N LEU A 292 8.17 -1.58 7.17
CA LEU A 292 8.35 -1.32 8.59
C LEU A 292 7.04 -1.56 9.35
N PRO A 293 7.12 -2.09 10.58
CA PRO A 293 5.95 -2.24 11.43
C PRO A 293 5.36 -0.91 11.86
N ASN A 294 4.05 -0.89 12.02
CA ASN A 294 3.26 0.25 12.44
C ASN A 294 3.67 0.78 13.82
N ALA A 295 4.03 -0.12 14.74
CA ALA A 295 4.44 0.23 16.10
C ALA A 295 5.64 1.18 16.12
N LEU A 296 6.59 1.05 15.16
CA LEU A 296 7.74 1.96 15.05
C LEU A 296 7.33 3.39 14.73
N TRP A 297 6.26 3.55 13.96
CA TRP A 297 5.77 4.86 13.62
C TRP A 297 5.06 5.49 14.80
N ASN A 298 4.37 4.72 15.63
CA ASN A 298 3.54 5.21 16.73
C ASN A 298 4.29 5.55 18.03
N VAL A 299 5.62 5.53 18.03
CA VAL A 299 6.44 5.80 19.22
C VAL A 299 6.41 7.28 19.61
N SER A 300 6.12 7.54 20.88
CA SER A 300 6.29 8.86 21.49
C SER A 300 7.75 9.10 21.86
N GLY A 301 8.36 10.13 21.28
CA GLY A 301 9.74 10.52 21.58
C GLY A 301 10.76 9.95 20.57
N PRO A 302 12.07 10.03 20.89
CA PRO A 302 13.12 9.55 19.99
C PRO A 302 13.08 8.03 19.84
N LEU A 303 13.35 7.55 18.63
CA LEU A 303 13.51 6.13 18.36
C LEU A 303 14.84 5.64 18.93
N VAL A 304 14.84 4.39 19.42
CA VAL A 304 16.09 3.68 19.72
C VAL A 304 16.89 3.45 18.44
N TYR A 305 18.21 3.31 18.56
CA TYR A 305 19.11 3.20 17.42
C TYR A 305 18.68 2.12 16.40
N ALA A 306 18.37 0.91 16.86
CA ALA A 306 17.93 -0.18 15.96
C ALA A 306 16.63 0.13 15.21
N ALA A 307 15.69 0.86 15.84
CA ALA A 307 14.46 1.31 15.20
C ALA A 307 14.74 2.40 14.16
N TRP A 308 15.62 3.34 14.50
CA TRP A 308 16.06 4.40 13.59
C TRP A 308 16.76 3.83 12.34
N GLU A 309 17.62 2.83 12.50
CA GLU A 309 18.31 2.15 11.39
C GLU A 309 17.34 1.55 10.37
N ARG A 310 16.16 1.10 10.81
CA ARG A 310 15.09 0.65 9.89
C ARG A 310 14.42 1.84 9.21
N VAL A 311 14.08 2.88 9.98
CA VAL A 311 13.38 4.08 9.46
C VAL A 311 14.20 4.81 8.41
N ARG A 312 15.52 4.94 8.61
CA ARG A 312 16.39 5.60 7.63
C ARG A 312 16.45 4.88 6.29
N LEU A 313 16.05 3.61 6.20
CA LEU A 313 16.02 2.83 4.95
C LEU A 313 14.69 2.93 4.19
N VAL A 314 13.68 3.65 4.69
CA VAL A 314 12.42 3.85 3.97
C VAL A 314 12.63 4.35 2.53
N PRO A 315 13.48 5.34 2.25
CA PRO A 315 13.62 5.83 0.88
C PRO A 315 14.40 4.87 -0.02
N TYR A 316 15.25 4.00 0.55
CA TYR A 316 15.85 2.87 -0.17
C TYR A 316 14.76 1.90 -0.64
N TRP A 317 13.83 1.53 0.25
CA TRP A 317 12.71 0.66 -0.11
C TRP A 317 11.76 1.30 -1.11
N THR A 318 11.50 2.60 -1.00
CA THR A 318 10.74 3.37 -1.99
C THR A 318 11.40 3.29 -3.37
N ARG A 319 12.71 3.58 -3.45
CA ARG A 319 13.45 3.46 -4.71
C ARG A 319 13.35 2.04 -5.26
N ARG A 320 13.58 1.04 -4.42
CA ARG A 320 13.56 -0.37 -4.83
C ARG A 320 12.19 -0.81 -5.34
N ALA A 321 11.11 -0.33 -4.73
CA ALA A 321 9.74 -0.66 -5.14
C ALA A 321 9.39 -0.17 -6.54
N ALA A 322 9.74 1.09 -6.83
CA ALA A 322 9.32 1.74 -8.06
C ALA A 322 10.36 1.69 -9.19
N GLN A 323 11.64 1.40 -8.91
CA GLN A 323 12.68 1.36 -9.97
C GLN A 323 12.51 0.23 -10.99
N HIS A 324 11.73 -0.81 -10.64
CA HIS A 324 11.50 -1.95 -11.53
C HIS A 324 10.43 -1.68 -12.59
N THR A 325 9.77 -0.52 -12.53
CA THR A 325 8.81 -0.09 -13.55
C THR A 325 9.40 1.03 -14.39
N ALA A 326 9.31 0.89 -15.72
CA ALA A 326 9.88 1.87 -16.64
C ALA A 326 9.25 3.26 -16.47
N ALA A 327 7.95 3.31 -16.13
CA ALA A 327 7.23 4.56 -15.94
C ALA A 327 7.57 5.31 -14.63
N LEU A 328 8.22 4.68 -13.65
CA LEU A 328 8.49 5.29 -12.35
C LEU A 328 9.97 5.33 -11.97
N ALA A 329 10.89 4.79 -12.77
CA ALA A 329 12.29 4.69 -12.37
C ALA A 329 12.94 6.05 -12.03
N ALA A 330 12.63 7.09 -12.80
CA ALA A 330 13.17 8.43 -12.56
C ALA A 330 12.56 9.08 -11.32
N GLU A 331 11.26 8.91 -11.13
CA GLU A 331 10.51 9.36 -9.96
C GLU A 331 10.93 8.63 -8.69
N ALA A 332 11.21 7.33 -8.78
CA ALA A 332 11.72 6.50 -7.70
C ALA A 332 13.08 6.98 -7.23
N GLU A 333 13.96 7.34 -8.17
CA GLU A 333 15.25 7.94 -7.82
C GLU A 333 15.06 9.29 -7.13
N LEU A 334 14.19 10.17 -7.64
CA LEU A 334 13.90 11.47 -7.02
C LEU A 334 13.31 11.30 -5.61
N ALA A 335 12.28 10.47 -5.49
CA ALA A 335 11.57 10.13 -4.25
C ALA A 335 12.51 9.63 -3.16
N SER A 336 13.60 8.96 -3.55
CA SER A 336 14.61 8.46 -2.63
C SER A 336 15.38 9.56 -1.87
N TYR A 337 15.29 10.83 -2.29
CA TYR A 337 15.93 11.98 -1.63
C TYR A 337 14.99 12.74 -0.68
N ALA A 338 13.77 12.24 -0.44
CA ALA A 338 12.75 12.91 0.36
C ALA A 338 13.17 13.30 1.79
N TYR A 339 14.26 12.74 2.31
CA TYR A 339 14.80 13.04 3.63
C TYR A 339 16.30 13.38 3.63
N GLU A 340 16.86 13.69 2.45
CA GLU A 340 18.23 14.20 2.36
C GLU A 340 18.29 15.65 2.84
N ARG A 341 19.47 16.04 3.34
CA ARG A 341 19.71 17.37 3.92
C ARG A 341 21.01 17.92 3.36
N LEU A 342 21.07 19.23 3.15
CA LEU A 342 22.21 19.85 2.45
C LEU A 342 23.54 19.68 3.20
N ASP A 343 23.52 19.52 4.52
CA ASP A 343 24.71 19.29 5.34
C ASP A 343 25.13 17.81 5.41
N GLY A 344 24.44 16.90 4.71
CA GLY A 344 24.70 15.46 4.76
C GLY A 344 24.14 14.75 5.98
N SER A 345 23.46 15.45 6.90
CA SER A 345 22.80 14.83 8.06
C SER A 345 21.50 14.10 7.69
N GLY A 346 21.09 14.16 6.43
CA GLY A 346 19.94 13.47 5.88
C GLY A 346 20.16 11.99 5.66
N TYR A 347 19.14 11.33 5.14
CA TYR A 347 19.15 9.91 4.88
C TYR A 347 18.36 9.60 3.60
N PHE A 348 18.66 8.52 2.89
CA PHE A 348 19.42 7.32 3.27
C PHE A 348 20.84 7.25 2.68
N ARG A 349 21.22 8.21 1.84
CA ARG A 349 22.51 8.26 1.14
C ARG A 349 23.52 9.10 1.89
N GLY A 350 23.07 10.12 2.62
CA GLY A 350 23.94 11.06 3.31
C GLY A 350 24.72 11.95 2.33
N VAL A 351 24.07 12.37 1.25
CA VAL A 351 24.67 13.24 0.23
C VAL A 351 24.63 14.70 0.68
N THR A 352 25.59 15.51 0.23
CA THR A 352 25.74 16.90 0.66
C THR A 352 25.47 17.91 -0.47
N GLY A 353 24.87 19.04 -0.11
CA GLY A 353 24.92 20.31 -0.84
C GLY A 353 24.66 20.23 -2.34
N GLU A 354 25.68 20.60 -3.12
CA GLU A 354 25.66 20.70 -4.58
C GLU A 354 25.29 19.39 -5.29
N ALA A 355 25.49 18.24 -4.65
CA ALA A 355 25.11 16.94 -5.20
C ALA A 355 23.59 16.67 -5.16
N ILE A 356 22.81 17.54 -4.51
CA ILE A 356 21.35 17.45 -4.43
C ILE A 356 20.74 18.47 -5.41
N PRO A 357 20.18 18.03 -6.56
CA PRO A 357 19.47 18.91 -7.49
C PRO A 357 18.27 19.61 -6.86
N THR A 358 17.88 20.75 -7.43
CA THR A 358 16.80 21.61 -6.92
C THR A 358 15.49 20.84 -6.70
N GLU A 359 15.10 19.95 -7.61
CA GLU A 359 13.88 19.14 -7.48
C GLU A 359 13.89 18.32 -6.19
N ARG A 360 15.05 17.73 -5.87
CA ARG A 360 15.21 16.89 -4.68
C ARG A 360 15.17 17.72 -3.40
N ARG A 361 15.71 18.94 -3.44
CA ARG A 361 15.61 19.92 -2.33
C ARG A 361 14.16 20.34 -2.10
N VAL A 362 13.40 20.57 -3.18
CA VAL A 362 11.96 20.87 -3.14
C VAL A 362 11.22 19.75 -2.42
N LEU A 363 11.41 18.50 -2.85
CA LEU A 363 10.73 17.36 -2.23
C LEU A 363 11.05 17.26 -0.73
N ALA A 364 12.33 17.37 -0.34
CA ALA A 364 12.75 17.28 1.05
C ALA A 364 12.11 18.37 1.94
N ALA A 365 12.09 19.62 1.48
CA ALA A 365 11.48 20.73 2.21
C ALA A 365 9.95 20.59 2.32
N VAL A 366 9.30 20.15 1.25
CA VAL A 366 7.85 19.91 1.22
C VAL A 366 7.45 18.77 2.15
N VAL A 367 8.19 17.65 2.14
CA VAL A 367 7.96 16.53 3.05
C VAL A 367 8.12 16.97 4.51
N ALA A 368 9.14 17.77 4.82
CA ALA A 368 9.34 18.34 6.15
C ALA A 368 8.16 19.23 6.58
N TRP A 369 7.70 20.13 5.70
CA TRP A 369 6.53 20.97 5.96
C TRP A 369 5.28 20.13 6.24
N CYS A 370 4.92 19.24 5.30
CA CYS A 370 3.75 18.38 5.41
C CYS A 370 3.82 17.54 6.69
N ALA A 371 5.00 17.04 7.07
CA ALA A 371 5.17 16.30 8.31
C ALA A 371 4.87 17.14 9.56
N LEU A 372 5.29 18.42 9.61
CA LEU A 372 5.04 19.30 10.74
C LEU A 372 3.56 19.64 10.90
N VAL A 373 2.89 20.04 9.80
CA VAL A 373 1.48 20.46 9.82
C VAL A 373 0.49 19.28 9.86
N SER A 374 0.97 18.06 9.69
CA SER A 374 0.15 16.86 9.87
C SER A 374 0.08 16.45 11.35
N ARG A 375 -1.11 16.03 11.78
CA ARG A 375 -1.29 15.37 13.08
C ARG A 375 -0.59 14.00 13.06
N ARG A 376 -0.03 13.62 14.21
CA ARG A 376 0.55 12.30 14.49
C ARG A 376 -0.05 11.77 15.81
N PRO A 377 -0.13 10.46 16.02
CA PRO A 377 -0.62 9.90 17.29
C PRO A 377 0.09 10.46 18.54
N TRP A 378 1.40 10.73 18.45
CA TRP A 378 2.23 11.27 19.53
C TRP A 378 2.42 12.79 19.48
N ARG A 379 1.87 13.50 18.48
CA ARG A 379 2.09 14.94 18.30
C ARG A 379 0.93 15.63 17.58
N ALA A 380 0.42 16.71 18.16
CA ALA A 380 -0.52 17.59 17.46
C ALA A 380 0.11 18.22 16.21
N ALA A 381 -0.71 18.55 15.21
CA ALA A 381 -0.26 19.34 14.07
C ALA A 381 0.30 20.70 14.55
N TYR A 382 1.44 21.12 14.03
CA TYR A 382 1.91 22.48 14.24
C TYR A 382 1.02 23.49 13.52
N THR A 383 0.91 24.70 14.06
CA THR A 383 0.33 25.81 13.28
C THR A 383 1.22 26.12 12.09
N ALA A 384 0.67 26.72 11.04
CA ALA A 384 1.46 27.14 9.88
C ALA A 384 2.62 28.08 10.28
N SER A 385 2.39 28.95 11.27
CA SER A 385 3.42 29.84 11.81
C SER A 385 4.55 29.07 12.49
N ASP A 386 4.23 28.10 13.36
CA ASP A 386 5.24 27.31 14.05
C ASP A 386 6.03 26.42 13.07
N ALA A 387 5.35 25.82 12.10
CA ALA A 387 5.99 25.02 11.05
C ALA A 387 6.94 25.87 10.20
N ALA A 388 6.54 27.09 9.83
CA ALA A 388 7.39 28.03 9.09
C ALA A 388 8.65 28.41 9.89
N ALA A 389 8.50 28.72 11.18
CA ALA A 389 9.62 29.05 12.04
C ALA A 389 10.63 27.89 12.14
N LEU A 390 10.14 26.65 12.26
CA LEU A 390 10.98 25.45 12.28
C LEU A 390 11.71 25.26 10.96
N LEU A 391 11.03 25.34 9.81
CA LEU A 391 11.68 25.21 8.49
C LEU A 391 12.75 26.29 8.26
N GLN A 392 12.47 27.53 8.64
CA GLN A 392 13.46 28.60 8.55
C GLN A 392 14.67 28.35 9.45
N ALA A 393 14.48 27.80 10.65
CA ALA A 393 15.59 27.40 11.50
C ALA A 393 16.45 26.30 10.84
N GLU A 394 15.82 25.35 10.15
CA GLU A 394 16.52 24.29 9.40
C GLU A 394 17.29 24.85 8.19
N ALA A 395 16.75 25.86 7.51
CA ALA A 395 17.46 26.57 6.45
C ALA A 395 18.65 27.37 6.97
N ARG A 396 18.50 28.11 8.08
CA ARG A 396 19.60 28.85 8.73
C ARG A 396 20.72 27.93 9.22
N ALA A 397 20.38 26.71 9.61
CA ALA A 397 21.35 25.68 9.98
C ALA A 397 22.02 25.01 8.77
N GLY A 398 21.73 25.44 7.54
CA GLY A 398 22.31 24.89 6.31
C GLY A 398 21.80 23.49 5.97
N ARG A 399 20.68 23.05 6.56
CA ARG A 399 20.13 21.70 6.36
C ARG A 399 19.07 21.61 5.28
N LEU A 400 18.34 22.69 5.07
CA LEU A 400 17.38 22.86 3.97
C LEU A 400 17.78 24.07 3.12
N ASP A 401 17.37 24.07 1.87
CA ASP A 401 17.62 25.19 0.96
C ASP A 401 16.73 26.39 1.32
N ALA A 402 17.32 27.55 1.58
CA ALA A 402 16.59 28.73 2.04
C ALA A 402 15.57 29.24 1.01
N ALA A 403 15.94 29.29 -0.27
CA ALA A 403 15.05 29.76 -1.33
C ALA A 403 13.86 28.80 -1.52
N VAL A 404 14.11 27.49 -1.41
CA VAL A 404 13.06 26.48 -1.44
C VAL A 404 12.14 26.60 -0.23
N VAL A 405 12.69 26.76 0.98
CA VAL A 405 11.90 26.92 2.21
C VAL A 405 10.98 28.13 2.12
N ASP A 406 11.47 29.27 1.63
CA ASP A 406 10.65 30.47 1.44
C ASP A 406 9.51 30.22 0.45
N ALA A 407 9.78 29.52 -0.66
CA ALA A 407 8.75 29.13 -1.63
C ALA A 407 7.71 28.17 -1.04
N VAL A 408 8.11 27.20 -0.23
CA VAL A 408 7.22 26.27 0.49
C VAL A 408 6.28 27.04 1.41
N ILE A 409 6.81 27.94 2.23
CA ILE A 409 6.01 28.73 3.18
C ILE A 409 5.00 29.61 2.43
N ALA A 410 5.43 30.25 1.34
CA ALA A 410 4.57 31.09 0.52
C ALA A 410 3.38 30.31 -0.09
N HIS A 411 3.62 29.08 -0.59
CA HIS A 411 2.58 28.28 -1.25
C HIS A 411 1.70 27.50 -0.28
N ALA A 412 2.25 27.09 0.86
CA ALA A 412 1.48 26.36 1.86
C ALA A 412 0.54 27.24 2.68
N THR A 413 0.83 28.53 2.81
CA THR A 413 -0.05 29.50 3.48
C THR A 413 -1.10 30.10 2.55
N GLY A 414 -0.92 29.97 1.23
CA GLY A 414 -1.98 30.19 0.25
C GLY A 414 -3.07 29.13 0.40
N ARG A 415 -4.32 29.55 0.58
CA ARG A 415 -5.46 28.61 0.57
C ARG A 415 -5.50 27.87 -0.77
N LEU A 416 -5.19 26.58 -0.76
CA LEU A 416 -5.58 25.71 -1.86
C LEU A 416 -7.12 25.74 -1.96
N PRO A 417 -7.69 26.01 -3.14
CA PRO A 417 -9.13 26.02 -3.29
C PRO A 417 -9.70 24.63 -2.98
N THR A 418 -10.52 24.53 -1.94
CA THR A 418 -11.30 23.32 -1.68
C THR A 418 -12.36 23.19 -2.77
N ARG A 419 -12.13 22.27 -3.71
CA ARG A 419 -13.09 22.01 -4.77
C ARG A 419 -14.31 21.31 -4.17
N LYS A 420 -15.47 21.94 -4.28
CA LYS A 420 -16.76 21.25 -4.08
C LYS A 420 -16.94 20.28 -5.25
N THR A 421 -16.57 19.01 -5.06
CA THR A 421 -17.08 17.94 -5.91
C THR A 421 -18.54 17.68 -5.54
N ALA A 422 -19.38 17.34 -6.52
CA ALA A 422 -20.75 16.91 -6.26
C ALA A 422 -20.67 15.58 -5.50
N THR A 423 -21.02 15.60 -4.21
CA THR A 423 -20.76 14.47 -3.32
C THR A 423 -21.96 13.53 -3.27
N LEU A 424 -21.69 12.25 -3.47
CA LEU A 424 -22.55 11.13 -3.06
C LEU A 424 -22.90 11.18 -1.55
N LEU A 425 -22.01 11.79 -0.76
CA LEU A 425 -22.10 11.96 0.68
C LEU A 425 -22.57 13.38 1.05
N SER A 426 -23.31 13.51 2.14
CA SER A 426 -23.59 14.82 2.75
C SER A 426 -22.33 15.43 3.35
N GLU A 427 -22.35 16.74 3.61
CA GLU A 427 -21.26 17.43 4.32
C GLU A 427 -20.96 16.76 5.67
N ARG A 428 -22.01 16.36 6.40
CA ARG A 428 -21.85 15.69 7.69
C ARG A 428 -21.23 14.31 7.59
N GLU A 429 -21.64 13.51 6.60
CA GLU A 429 -21.01 12.22 6.32
C GLU A 429 -19.55 12.38 5.89
N THR A 430 -19.25 13.44 5.13
CA THR A 430 -17.88 13.78 4.72
C THR A 430 -17.01 14.10 5.92
N ASP A 431 -17.49 14.90 6.87
CA ASP A 431 -16.77 15.22 8.10
C ASP A 431 -16.52 14.00 8.99
N VAL A 432 -17.51 13.12 9.10
CA VAL A 432 -17.37 11.83 9.80
C VAL A 432 -16.31 10.97 9.10
N LEU A 433 -16.39 10.81 7.78
CA LEU A 433 -15.47 9.98 7.01
C LEU A 433 -14.03 10.49 7.07
N ARG A 434 -13.81 11.82 7.01
CA ARG A 434 -12.48 12.42 7.18
C ARG A 434 -11.83 12.01 8.48
N ARG A 435 -12.56 12.11 9.60
CA ARG A 435 -12.02 11.76 10.91
C ARG A 435 -11.79 10.25 11.07
N ILE A 436 -12.73 9.44 10.60
CA ILE A 436 -12.61 7.98 10.63
C ILE A 436 -11.42 7.50 9.81
N SER A 437 -11.17 8.13 8.65
CA SER A 437 -10.04 7.79 7.78
C SER A 437 -8.69 8.05 8.45
N LEU A 438 -8.63 9.02 9.37
CA LEU A 438 -7.44 9.30 10.19
C LEU A 438 -7.25 8.32 11.36
N GLY A 439 -8.08 7.28 11.46
CA GLY A 439 -8.02 6.26 12.51
C GLY A 439 -8.74 6.64 13.81
N GLU A 440 -9.51 7.74 13.84
CA GLU A 440 -10.27 8.11 15.04
C GLU A 440 -11.37 7.07 15.36
N SER A 441 -11.57 6.80 16.65
CA SER A 441 -12.68 5.98 17.15
C SER A 441 -14.01 6.74 17.09
N ASN A 442 -15.14 6.02 17.13
CA ASN A 442 -16.46 6.66 17.13
C ASN A 442 -16.63 7.66 18.28
N LYS A 443 -15.97 7.43 19.43
CA LYS A 443 -16.00 8.33 20.59
C LYS A 443 -15.22 9.63 20.33
N GLU A 444 -14.07 9.53 19.67
CA GLU A 444 -13.26 10.70 19.31
C GLU A 444 -13.96 11.55 18.25
N VAL A 445 -14.51 10.91 17.22
CA VAL A 445 -15.31 11.60 16.18
C VAL A 445 -16.52 12.30 16.81
N ALA A 446 -17.24 11.60 17.69
CA ALA A 446 -18.40 12.14 18.39
C ALA A 446 -18.05 13.39 19.20
N ARG A 447 -16.96 13.34 19.98
CA ARG A 447 -16.46 14.48 20.76
C ARG A 447 -16.08 15.65 19.86
N ALA A 448 -15.39 15.38 18.76
CA ALA A 448 -14.86 16.43 17.91
C ALA A 448 -15.90 17.08 17.00
N LEU A 449 -16.94 16.34 16.62
CA LEU A 449 -18.06 16.85 15.83
C LEU A 449 -19.26 17.30 16.69
N VAL A 450 -19.17 17.18 18.02
CA VAL A 450 -20.23 17.52 18.97
C VAL A 450 -21.55 16.78 18.64
N ILE A 451 -21.48 15.47 18.48
CA ILE A 451 -22.62 14.55 18.29
C ILE A 451 -22.47 13.31 19.17
N SER A 452 -23.51 12.48 19.23
CA SER A 452 -23.43 11.21 19.98
C SER A 452 -22.64 10.13 19.23
N PRO A 453 -21.99 9.18 19.92
CA PRO A 453 -21.34 8.04 19.27
C PRO A 453 -22.29 7.14 18.45
N SER A 454 -23.58 7.06 18.81
CA SER A 454 -24.59 6.36 18.03
C SER A 454 -24.91 7.09 16.73
N THR A 455 -24.97 8.43 16.75
CA THR A 455 -25.10 9.25 15.52
C THR A 455 -23.93 9.03 14.57
N VAL A 456 -22.69 8.93 15.09
CA VAL A 456 -21.51 8.59 14.27
C VAL A 456 -21.68 7.22 13.60
N ARG A 457 -22.16 6.22 14.35
CA ARG A 457 -22.44 4.88 13.81
C ARG A 457 -23.47 4.92 12.68
N THR A 458 -24.57 5.64 12.86
CA THR A 458 -25.61 5.79 11.82
C THR A 458 -25.05 6.47 10.56
N HIS A 459 -24.21 7.50 10.71
CA HIS A 459 -23.52 8.10 9.57
C HIS A 459 -22.60 7.09 8.87
N MET A 460 -21.85 6.29 9.63
CA MET A 460 -21.00 5.24 9.07
C MET A 460 -21.79 4.19 8.29
N GLU A 461 -22.92 3.71 8.81
CA GLU A 461 -23.81 2.78 8.09
C GLU A 461 -24.32 3.38 6.78
N SER A 462 -24.68 4.67 6.79
CA SER A 462 -25.09 5.40 5.58
C SER A 462 -23.94 5.54 4.58
N ILE A 463 -22.74 5.89 5.06
CA ILE A 463 -21.52 6.00 4.23
C ILE A 463 -21.21 4.66 3.57
N PHE A 464 -21.19 3.57 4.35
CA PHE A 464 -20.94 2.22 3.88
C PHE A 464 -21.93 1.80 2.79
N ARG A 465 -23.23 2.03 3.00
CA ARG A 465 -24.25 1.77 1.98
C ARG A 465 -24.02 2.58 0.70
N LYS A 466 -23.75 3.89 0.83
CA LYS A 466 -23.54 4.78 -0.33
C LYS A 466 -22.29 4.42 -1.12
N LEU A 467 -21.19 4.11 -0.42
CA LEU A 467 -19.92 3.71 -1.02
C LEU A 467 -19.86 2.21 -1.38
N GLN A 468 -20.93 1.45 -1.10
CA GLN A 468 -20.99 0.00 -1.34
C GLN A 468 -19.77 -0.73 -0.75
N CYS A 469 -19.54 -0.52 0.54
CA CYS A 469 -18.47 -1.16 1.30
C CYS A 469 -18.97 -1.48 2.71
N SER A 470 -18.18 -2.23 3.46
CA SER A 470 -18.50 -2.72 4.80
C SER A 470 -17.44 -2.35 5.83
N THR A 471 -16.25 -1.97 5.40
CA THR A 471 -15.13 -1.62 6.27
C THR A 471 -14.70 -0.16 6.14
N ARG A 472 -14.09 0.36 7.22
CA ARG A 472 -13.55 1.73 7.25
C ARG A 472 -12.47 1.94 6.21
N ALA A 473 -11.57 0.96 6.04
CA ALA A 473 -10.46 1.07 5.10
C ALA A 473 -10.93 1.11 3.64
N ALA A 474 -11.92 0.29 3.27
CA ALA A 474 -12.55 0.34 1.96
C ALA A 474 -13.25 1.69 1.72
N ALA A 475 -13.97 2.21 2.72
CA ALA A 475 -14.58 3.54 2.65
C ALA A 475 -13.54 4.64 2.43
N THR A 476 -12.42 4.61 3.16
CA THR A 476 -11.30 5.54 2.99
C THR A 476 -10.70 5.48 1.58
N LEU A 477 -10.41 4.28 1.07
CA LEU A 477 -9.84 4.10 -0.27
C LEU A 477 -10.77 4.65 -1.36
N LYS A 478 -12.07 4.33 -1.29
CA LYS A 478 -13.08 4.85 -2.23
C LYS A 478 -13.20 6.37 -2.15
N ALA A 479 -13.09 6.93 -0.95
CA ALA A 479 -13.19 8.37 -0.77
C ALA A 479 -12.02 9.15 -1.39
N PHE A 480 -10.79 8.61 -1.42
CA PHE A 480 -9.69 9.20 -2.18
C PHE A 480 -9.98 9.24 -3.68
N THR A 481 -10.53 8.14 -4.22
CA THR A 481 -10.89 8.05 -5.65
C THR A 481 -11.97 9.06 -6.03
N LEU A 482 -12.91 9.33 -5.12
CA LEU A 482 -13.96 10.32 -5.29
C LEU A 482 -13.48 11.78 -5.03
N GLY A 483 -12.24 11.97 -4.57
CA GLY A 483 -11.70 13.29 -4.21
C GLY A 483 -12.41 13.93 -3.02
N VAL A 484 -12.87 13.12 -2.07
CA VAL A 484 -13.60 13.56 -0.86
C VAL A 484 -12.65 13.76 0.33
N LEU A 485 -11.49 13.10 0.30
CA LEU A 485 -10.41 13.15 1.30
C LEU A 485 -9.15 13.84 0.77
#